data_AF-A0A6B2CFG3-F1
#
_entry.id   AF-A0A6B2CFG3-F1
#
_cell.length_a   1.000
_cell.length_b   1.000
_cell.length_c   1.000
_cell.angle_alpha   90.00
_cell.angle_beta   90.00
_cell.angle_gamma   90.00
#
_symmetry.space_group_name_H-M   'P 1'
#
loop_
_entity.id
_entity.type
_entity.pdbx_description
1 polymer ?
#
loop_
_entity_poly.entity_id
_entity_poly.type
_entity_poly.pdbx_seq_one_letter_code
_entity_poly.pdbx_strand_id
1 'polypeptide(L)'
;MSRVAEVPPAGVAEEAVDWKIKFYKFLQDFRDTSGNFKYRERVFRMAHMMQKSLVVDFSDIILYDRALARHIEEEPDQALEEFSSALAEYLRKEQPEYAEVAGRVYARIRQPPRVLKIRELTSDYIGKFVAIEGIVTRVTRVEAKLVKAHYVHITPEGALHEFDYPEQGEMGERIEKPVVCPVCGRTGRFELVLEKSKFLDWQKIVVQERPEEIPPGQIPRSIEVVLTGDLVDSARPGDRSLITGILRVMPTQAVQKASGRSVFSFYIEANHVDVQQKVLEEIEITREDEEKIRELAKDPWIREKIIASIAPSIYGYYDIKEAIALLLFGGVPKLMFDGTRIRGDIHVLLVGDPGTAKSQLLQ
;
A
#
# COMPACT_ATOMS: atom_id res chain seq x y z
N MET A 1 56.52 -12.65 23.96
CA MET A 1 55.64 -11.88 23.06
C MET A 1 54.21 -12.42 23.20
N SER A 2 53.48 -11.95 24.21
CA SER A 2 52.06 -12.25 24.42
C SER A 2 51.29 -10.94 24.25
N ARG A 3 50.64 -10.77 23.11
CA ARG A 3 49.77 -9.61 22.85
C ARG A 3 48.45 -9.84 23.58
N VAL A 4 48.21 -9.02 24.61
CA VAL A 4 46.94 -8.87 25.30
C VAL A 4 45.98 -8.21 24.31
N ALA A 5 44.87 -8.89 23.98
CA ALA A 5 43.81 -8.33 23.16
C ALA A 5 43.01 -7.35 24.01
N GLU A 6 43.04 -6.08 23.63
CA GLU A 6 42.21 -5.02 24.21
C GLU A 6 40.74 -5.25 23.81
N VAL A 7 39.88 -5.37 24.81
CA VAL A 7 38.43 -5.40 24.66
C VAL A 7 37.96 -3.95 24.41
N PRO A 8 37.20 -3.66 23.34
CA PRO A 8 36.70 -2.31 23.12
C PRO A 8 35.66 -1.93 24.20
N PRO A 9 35.63 -0.66 24.65
CA PRO A 9 34.77 -0.22 25.74
C PRO A 9 33.29 -0.24 25.38
N ALA A 10 32.49 -0.51 26.41
CA ALA A 10 31.04 -0.64 26.40
C ALA A 10 30.32 0.62 25.88
N GLY A 11 29.15 0.37 25.30
CA GLY A 11 28.36 1.29 24.49
C GLY A 11 27.96 2.60 25.19
N VAL A 12 27.87 3.63 24.35
CA VAL A 12 27.14 4.86 24.64
C VAL A 12 25.67 4.45 24.81
N ALA A 13 25.08 4.72 25.97
CA ALA A 13 23.66 4.56 26.19
C ALA A 13 22.91 5.51 25.25
N GLU A 14 22.31 4.98 24.18
CA GLU A 14 21.35 5.70 23.37
C GLU A 14 20.16 6.05 24.28
N GLU A 15 19.87 7.34 24.43
CA GLU A 15 18.64 7.82 25.06
C GLU A 15 17.47 7.10 24.36
N ALA A 16 16.58 6.46 25.13
CA ALA A 16 15.42 5.78 24.58
C ALA A 16 14.59 6.77 23.76
N VAL A 17 14.70 6.68 22.44
CA VAL A 17 14.00 7.58 21.52
C VAL A 17 12.52 7.22 21.58
N ASP A 18 11.69 8.15 22.02
CA ASP A 18 10.23 7.98 21.95
C ASP A 18 9.78 8.23 20.50
N TRP A 19 9.68 7.14 19.74
CA TRP A 19 9.26 7.13 18.34
C TRP A 19 7.84 7.66 18.16
N LYS A 20 6.94 7.38 19.09
CA LYS A 20 5.55 7.84 19.06
C LYS A 20 5.49 9.37 19.10
N ILE A 21 6.26 10.03 19.97
CA ILE A 21 6.34 11.49 20.02
C ILE A 21 6.89 12.07 18.71
N LYS A 22 7.88 11.41 18.10
CA LYS A 22 8.42 11.85 16.81
C LYS A 22 7.39 11.74 15.68
N PHE A 23 6.63 10.65 15.59
CA PHE A 23 5.54 10.51 14.63
C PHE A 23 4.44 11.56 14.84
N TYR A 24 4.10 11.85 16.10
CA TYR A 24 3.15 12.91 16.43
C TYR A 24 3.63 14.27 15.94
N LYS A 25 4.91 14.62 16.19
CA LYS A 25 5.52 15.87 15.70
C LYS A 25 5.58 15.93 14.18
N PHE A 26 5.84 14.82 13.50
CA PHE A 26 5.79 14.75 12.03
C PHE A 26 4.40 15.14 11.50
N LEU A 27 3.31 14.58 12.05
CA LEU A 27 1.94 14.91 11.65
C LEU A 27 1.62 16.40 11.87
N GLN A 28 2.16 16.99 12.94
CA GLN A 28 1.93 18.38 13.28
C GLN A 28 2.76 19.36 12.46
N ASP A 29 4.05 19.10 12.25
CA ASP A 29 5.02 20.11 11.82
C ASP A 29 5.48 19.96 10.36
N PHE A 30 5.22 18.83 9.70
CA PHE A 30 5.63 18.63 8.31
C PHE A 30 4.98 19.65 7.38
N ARG A 31 5.82 20.23 6.51
CA ARG A 31 5.40 21.17 5.46
C ARG A 31 5.85 20.67 4.10
N ASP A 32 4.98 20.82 3.11
CA ASP A 32 5.32 20.54 1.72
C ASP A 32 6.23 21.64 1.12
N THR A 33 6.61 21.46 -0.14
CA THR A 33 7.40 22.44 -0.91
C THR A 33 6.71 23.80 -1.06
N SER A 34 5.39 23.85 -0.88
CA SER A 34 4.58 25.08 -0.93
C SER A 34 4.41 25.74 0.44
N GLY A 35 4.94 25.13 1.51
CA GLY A 35 4.85 25.62 2.88
C GLY A 35 3.55 25.26 3.60
N ASN A 36 2.67 24.45 3.00
CA ASN A 36 1.40 24.03 3.57
C ASN A 36 1.57 22.79 4.47
N PHE A 37 0.70 22.68 5.47
CA PHE A 37 0.67 21.52 6.37
C PHE A 37 -0.09 20.35 5.75
N LYS A 38 0.56 19.67 4.80
CA LYS A 38 0.01 18.54 4.01
C LYS A 38 -0.72 17.50 4.87
N TYR A 39 -0.11 17.05 5.97
CA TYR A 39 -0.69 15.99 6.80
C TYR A 39 -1.85 16.46 7.68
N ARG A 40 -1.88 17.74 8.07
CA ARG A 40 -3.03 18.30 8.80
C ARG A 40 -4.28 18.29 7.92
N GLU A 41 -4.15 18.70 6.67
CA GLU A 41 -5.26 18.68 5.71
C GLU A 41 -5.70 17.25 5.38
N ARG A 42 -4.76 16.31 5.22
CA ARG A 42 -5.09 14.88 4.99
C ARG A 42 -5.83 14.28 6.19
N VAL A 43 -5.41 14.57 7.42
CA VAL A 43 -6.10 14.13 8.64
C VAL A 43 -7.50 14.72 8.73
N PHE A 44 -7.66 16.00 8.41
CA PHE A 44 -8.98 16.65 8.39
C PHE A 44 -9.92 16.00 7.35
N ARG A 45 -9.40 15.70 6.15
CA ARG A 45 -10.13 14.99 5.09
C ARG A 45 -10.51 13.58 5.50
N MET A 46 -9.59 12.85 6.12
CA MET A 46 -9.80 11.50 6.66
C MET A 46 -10.98 11.49 7.64
N ALA A 47 -11.03 12.44 8.58
CA ALA A 47 -12.13 12.57 9.54
C ALA A 47 -13.47 12.90 8.85
N HIS A 48 -13.48 13.85 7.90
CA HIS A 48 -14.69 14.22 7.16
C HIS A 48 -15.25 13.07 6.29
N MET A 49 -14.38 12.26 5.71
CA MET A 49 -14.76 11.12 4.87
C MET A 49 -15.00 9.84 5.67
N MET A 50 -14.93 9.90 7.01
CA MET A 50 -15.04 8.75 7.91
C MET A 50 -14.07 7.60 7.58
N GLN A 51 -12.90 7.91 7.03
CA GLN A 51 -11.89 6.94 6.60
C GLN A 51 -10.99 6.52 7.77
N LYS A 52 -10.72 5.22 7.92
CA LYS A 52 -9.89 4.70 9.02
C LYS A 52 -8.39 4.71 8.74
N SER A 53 -7.97 5.05 7.52
CA SER A 53 -6.58 5.06 7.11
C SER A 53 -6.08 6.44 6.68
N LEU A 54 -4.85 6.75 7.09
CA LEU A 54 -4.12 7.92 6.61
C LEU A 54 -2.99 7.47 5.69
N VAL A 55 -3.00 7.94 4.44
CA VAL A 55 -1.91 7.68 3.49
C VAL A 55 -0.77 8.68 3.68
N VAL A 56 0.44 8.16 3.91
CA VAL A 56 1.66 8.91 4.19
C VAL A 56 2.73 8.54 3.17
N ASP A 57 3.31 9.55 2.54
CA ASP A 57 4.33 9.33 1.52
C ASP A 57 5.69 9.12 2.21
N PHE A 58 6.37 8.02 1.89
CA PHE A 58 7.64 7.69 2.57
C PHE A 58 8.73 8.72 2.28
N SER A 59 8.71 9.35 1.11
CA SER A 59 9.62 10.47 0.78
C SER A 59 9.54 11.61 1.80
N ASP A 60 8.34 11.93 2.28
CA ASP A 60 8.12 12.99 3.26
C ASP A 60 8.71 12.63 4.62
N ILE A 61 8.61 11.35 5.01
CA ILE A 61 9.19 10.84 6.25
C ILE A 61 10.72 10.94 6.18
N ILE A 62 11.34 10.51 5.08
CA ILE A 62 12.80 10.62 4.88
C ILE A 62 13.26 12.08 4.96
N LEU A 63 12.51 13.00 4.33
CA LEU A 63 12.84 14.42 4.29
C LEU A 63 12.76 15.07 5.68
N TYR A 64 11.81 14.64 6.51
CA TYR A 64 11.63 15.15 7.86
C TYR A 64 12.65 14.58 8.85
N ASP A 65 12.72 13.26 8.99
CA ASP A 65 13.66 12.58 9.89
C ASP A 65 14.07 11.22 9.31
N ARG A 66 15.35 11.11 8.95
CA ARG A 66 15.94 9.86 8.43
C ARG A 66 15.90 8.73 9.46
N ALA A 67 15.87 9.02 10.76
CA ALA A 67 15.77 8.01 11.80
C ALA A 67 14.37 7.35 11.80
N LEU A 68 13.30 8.13 11.57
CA LEU A 68 11.94 7.58 11.43
C LEU A 68 11.83 6.66 10.21
N ALA A 69 12.41 7.07 9.08
CA ALA A 69 12.42 6.26 7.87
C ALA A 69 13.13 4.90 8.10
N ARG A 70 14.29 4.91 8.77
CA ARG A 70 15.02 3.68 9.11
C ARG A 70 14.22 2.79 10.07
N HIS A 71 13.58 3.37 11.09
CA HIS A 71 12.75 2.63 12.03
C HIS A 71 11.60 1.89 11.31
N ILE A 72 10.95 2.54 10.34
CA ILE A 72 9.94 1.90 9.50
C ILE A 72 10.52 0.78 8.63
N GLU A 73 11.72 0.96 8.07
CA GLU A 73 12.34 -0.05 7.19
C GLU A 73 12.81 -1.29 7.96
N GLU A 74 13.42 -1.09 9.13
CA GLU A 74 14.06 -2.15 9.92
C GLU A 74 13.10 -2.82 10.92
N GLU A 75 12.23 -2.04 11.58
CA GLU A 75 11.28 -2.50 12.60
C GLU A 75 9.84 -2.04 12.28
N PRO A 76 9.28 -2.42 11.12
CA PRO A 76 7.97 -1.93 10.67
C PRO A 76 6.82 -2.25 11.62
N ASP A 77 6.87 -3.38 12.33
CA ASP A 77 5.83 -3.79 13.28
C ASP A 77 5.63 -2.76 14.39
N GLN A 78 6.73 -2.41 15.06
CA GLN A 78 6.71 -1.42 16.14
C GLN A 78 6.43 -0.03 15.57
N ALA A 79 7.10 0.34 14.48
CA ALA A 79 6.95 1.65 13.87
C ALA A 79 5.50 1.94 13.42
N LEU A 80 4.82 0.97 12.79
CA LEU A 80 3.45 1.13 12.32
C LEU A 80 2.44 1.17 13.49
N GLU A 81 2.67 0.42 14.56
CA GLU A 81 1.84 0.47 15.77
C GLU A 81 1.98 1.81 16.48
N GLU A 82 3.21 2.29 16.64
CA GLU A 82 3.53 3.59 17.25
C GLU A 82 2.99 4.74 16.41
N PHE A 83 3.10 4.66 15.09
CA PHE A 83 2.56 5.68 14.19
C PHE A 83 1.03 5.69 14.22
N SER A 84 0.38 4.53 14.17
CA SER A 84 -1.08 4.42 14.30
C SER A 84 -1.56 4.95 15.66
N SER A 85 -0.81 4.70 16.73
CA SER A 85 -1.07 5.24 18.07
C SER A 85 -0.89 6.76 18.14
N ALA A 86 0.16 7.31 17.51
CA ALA A 86 0.39 8.75 17.41
C ALA A 86 -0.70 9.45 16.61
N LEU A 87 -1.16 8.85 15.51
CA LEU A 87 -2.27 9.34 14.70
C LEU A 87 -3.58 9.35 15.49
N ALA A 88 -3.86 8.29 16.26
CA ALA A 88 -5.05 8.23 17.12
C ALA A 88 -5.03 9.34 18.19
N GLU A 89 -3.87 9.61 18.81
CA GLU A 89 -3.71 10.69 19.78
C GLU A 89 -3.89 12.07 19.14
N TYR A 90 -3.31 12.28 17.95
CA TYR A 90 -3.49 13.50 17.17
C TYR A 90 -4.96 13.74 16.81
N LEU A 91 -5.67 12.70 16.36
CA LEU A 91 -7.10 12.76 16.04
C LEU A 91 -7.95 13.09 17.27
N ARG A 92 -7.66 12.51 18.45
CA ARG A 92 -8.40 12.85 19.68
C ARG A 92 -8.32 14.33 20.06
N LYS A 93 -7.20 14.98 19.73
CA LYS A 93 -6.99 16.40 20.01
C LYS A 93 -7.69 17.30 19.00
N GLU A 94 -7.55 17.01 17.71
CA GLU A 94 -8.05 17.88 16.62
C GLU A 94 -9.50 17.58 16.23
N GLN A 95 -9.96 16.33 16.37
CA GLN A 95 -11.27 15.82 15.94
C GLN A 95 -11.84 14.80 16.95
N PRO A 96 -12.24 15.22 18.16
CA PRO A 96 -12.67 14.32 19.23
C PRO A 96 -13.91 13.49 18.86
N GLU A 97 -14.90 14.10 18.18
CA GLU A 97 -16.14 13.42 17.77
C GLU A 97 -15.86 12.24 16.83
N TYR A 98 -14.96 12.42 15.87
CA TYR A 98 -14.55 11.35 14.97
C TYR A 98 -13.75 10.25 15.68
N ALA A 99 -12.85 10.64 16.58
CA ALA A 99 -11.98 9.70 17.28
C ALA A 99 -12.73 8.68 18.15
N GLU A 100 -13.90 9.04 18.70
CA GLU A 100 -14.75 8.10 19.45
C GLU A 100 -15.37 7.02 18.56
N VAL A 101 -15.74 7.38 17.32
CA VAL A 101 -16.42 6.49 16.37
C VAL A 101 -15.44 5.64 15.56
N ALA A 102 -14.29 6.21 15.20
CA ALA A 102 -13.32 5.59 14.30
C ALA A 102 -12.71 4.30 14.86
N GLY A 103 -12.57 4.21 16.18
CA GLY A 103 -11.89 3.11 16.85
C GLY A 103 -10.40 3.11 16.56
N ARG A 104 -9.89 2.03 15.93
CA ARG A 104 -8.49 1.91 15.53
C ARG A 104 -8.29 2.51 14.14
N VAL A 105 -7.28 3.37 14.02
CA VAL A 105 -6.85 4.01 12.77
C VAL A 105 -5.53 3.43 12.31
N TYR A 106 -5.26 3.47 11.01
CA TYR A 106 -4.07 2.87 10.40
C TYR A 106 -3.25 3.90 9.63
N ALA A 107 -1.95 3.94 9.91
CA ALA A 107 -1.01 4.65 9.04
C ALA A 107 -0.62 3.75 7.85
N ARG A 108 -0.92 4.23 6.63
CA ARG A 108 -0.67 3.53 5.38
C ARG A 108 0.49 4.23 4.65
N ILE A 109 1.61 3.55 4.51
CA ILE A 109 2.85 4.10 3.96
C ILE A 109 2.94 3.81 2.47
N ARG A 110 2.97 4.88 1.69
CA ARG A 110 3.05 4.87 0.24
C ARG A 110 4.49 5.06 -0.24
N GLN A 111 4.86 4.27 -1.26
CA GLN A 111 6.07 4.43 -2.07
C GLN A 111 7.38 4.58 -1.26
N PRO A 112 7.88 3.51 -0.62
CA PRO A 112 9.25 3.51 -0.12
C PRO A 112 10.25 3.64 -1.29
N PRO A 113 11.47 4.14 -1.04
CA PRO A 113 12.43 4.54 -2.07
C PRO A 113 12.91 3.37 -2.93
N ARG A 114 12.78 2.14 -2.42
CA ARG A 114 13.21 0.93 -3.11
C ARG A 114 12.03 0.00 -3.36
N VAL A 115 11.65 -0.11 -4.63
CA VAL A 115 10.73 -1.14 -5.13
C VAL A 115 11.56 -2.35 -5.56
N LEU A 116 11.30 -3.50 -4.95
CA LEU A 116 11.95 -4.76 -5.22
C LEU A 116 11.18 -5.55 -6.27
N LYS A 117 11.91 -6.29 -7.10
CA LYS A 117 11.29 -7.31 -7.95
C LYS A 117 10.91 -8.51 -7.10
N ILE A 118 9.81 -9.18 -7.44
CA ILE A 118 9.35 -10.38 -6.72
C ILE A 118 10.47 -11.46 -6.70
N ARG A 119 11.28 -11.54 -7.76
CA ARG A 119 12.43 -12.45 -7.84
C ARG A 119 13.58 -12.15 -6.87
N GLU A 120 13.71 -10.90 -6.43
CA GLU A 120 14.80 -10.42 -5.59
C GLU A 120 14.50 -10.57 -4.09
N LEU A 121 13.30 -11.05 -3.73
CA LEU A 121 12.91 -11.31 -2.35
C LEU A 121 13.71 -12.50 -1.78
N THR A 122 14.66 -12.20 -0.91
CA THR A 122 15.49 -13.16 -0.17
C THR A 122 15.17 -13.14 1.33
N SER A 123 15.81 -14.02 2.10
CA SER A 123 15.69 -14.07 3.56
C SER A 123 16.11 -12.78 4.27
N ASP A 124 16.94 -11.94 3.63
CA ASP A 124 17.47 -10.71 4.24
C ASP A 124 16.40 -9.62 4.42
N TYR A 125 15.25 -9.80 3.76
CA TYR A 125 14.10 -8.89 3.83
C TYR A 125 12.99 -9.40 4.76
N ILE A 126 13.14 -10.58 5.39
CA ILE A 126 12.14 -11.09 6.34
C ILE A 126 12.00 -10.09 7.50
N GLY A 127 10.76 -9.70 7.81
CA GLY A 127 10.44 -8.74 8.86
C GLY A 127 10.69 -7.28 8.49
N LYS A 128 11.21 -6.99 7.30
CA LYS A 128 11.46 -5.61 6.83
C LYS A 128 10.31 -5.08 6.01
N PHE A 129 10.23 -3.76 5.92
CA PHE A 129 9.28 -3.07 5.05
C PHE A 129 9.78 -3.10 3.60
N VAL A 130 8.97 -3.68 2.71
CA VAL A 130 9.29 -3.84 1.29
C VAL A 130 8.17 -3.30 0.42
N ALA A 131 8.52 -2.89 -0.80
CA ALA A 131 7.56 -2.63 -1.86
C ALA A 131 7.81 -3.56 -3.04
N ILE A 132 6.74 -4.08 -3.61
CA ILE A 132 6.77 -4.88 -4.83
C ILE A 132 5.78 -4.34 -5.83
N GLU A 133 6.10 -4.51 -7.11
CA GLU A 133 5.20 -4.18 -8.21
C GLU A 133 4.84 -5.45 -8.97
N GLY A 134 3.58 -5.57 -9.37
CA GLY A 134 3.13 -6.72 -10.14
C GLY A 134 1.69 -6.62 -10.61
N ILE A 135 1.22 -7.69 -11.23
CA ILE A 135 -0.15 -7.83 -11.71
C ILE A 135 -0.89 -8.77 -10.77
N VAL A 136 -2.06 -8.35 -10.28
CA VAL A 136 -2.92 -9.21 -9.46
C VAL A 136 -3.53 -10.28 -10.37
N THR A 137 -3.30 -11.55 -10.06
CA THR A 137 -3.80 -12.67 -10.90
C THR A 137 -4.98 -13.40 -10.26
N ARG A 138 -4.97 -13.51 -8.93
CA ARG A 138 -6.01 -14.20 -8.17
C ARG A 138 -6.37 -13.39 -6.93
N VAL A 139 -7.65 -13.33 -6.62
CA VAL A 139 -8.21 -12.72 -5.41
C VAL A 139 -9.13 -13.75 -4.76
N THR A 140 -8.96 -14.02 -3.47
CA THR A 140 -9.87 -14.88 -2.71
C THR A 140 -11.13 -14.13 -2.30
N ARG A 141 -12.15 -14.85 -1.82
CA ARG A 141 -13.28 -14.22 -1.14
C ARG A 141 -12.80 -13.56 0.15
N VAL A 142 -13.57 -12.58 0.60
CA VAL A 142 -13.38 -11.94 1.90
C VAL A 142 -13.78 -12.95 2.99
N GLU A 143 -12.87 -13.16 3.94
CA GLU A 143 -13.07 -14.00 5.12
C GLU A 143 -12.83 -13.15 6.38
N ALA A 144 -13.26 -13.63 7.54
CA ALA A 144 -13.10 -12.92 8.81
C ALA A 144 -11.89 -13.48 9.59
N LYS A 145 -10.85 -12.66 9.79
CA LYS A 145 -9.71 -12.99 10.67
C LYS A 145 -10.05 -12.60 12.10
N LEU A 146 -9.89 -13.54 13.04
CA LEU A 146 -9.98 -13.28 14.47
C LEU A 146 -8.77 -12.45 14.91
N VAL A 147 -8.97 -11.21 15.34
CA VAL A 147 -7.88 -10.31 15.81
C VAL A 147 -7.80 -10.25 17.33
N LYS A 148 -8.94 -10.33 18.02
CA LYS A 148 -9.00 -10.52 19.47
C LYS A 148 -10.00 -11.60 19.82
N ALA A 149 -9.52 -12.66 20.44
CA ALA A 149 -10.31 -13.76 20.96
C ALA A 149 -10.86 -13.40 22.33
N HIS A 150 -12.17 -13.51 22.51
CA HIS A 150 -12.78 -13.43 23.83
C HIS A 150 -12.83 -14.83 24.45
N TYR A 151 -12.11 -15.02 25.55
CA TYR A 151 -12.03 -16.30 26.25
C TYR A 151 -12.80 -16.24 27.58
N VAL A 152 -13.45 -17.35 27.89
CA VAL A 152 -14.04 -17.60 29.21
C VAL A 152 -13.24 -18.71 29.88
N HIS A 153 -12.65 -18.38 31.01
CA HIS A 153 -12.01 -19.35 31.88
C HIS A 153 -13.03 -19.90 32.87
N ILE A 154 -13.23 -21.21 32.83
CA ILE A 154 -14.05 -21.94 33.80
C ILE A 154 -13.11 -22.45 34.89
N THR A 155 -13.15 -21.82 36.08
CA THR A 155 -12.33 -22.29 37.20
C THR A 155 -12.89 -23.60 37.77
N PRO A 156 -12.06 -24.42 38.43
CA PRO A 156 -12.53 -25.62 39.15
C PRO A 156 -13.57 -25.31 40.23
N GLU A 157 -13.61 -24.07 40.71
CA GLU A 157 -14.53 -23.56 41.73
C GLU A 157 -15.87 -23.06 41.14
N GLY A 158 -16.03 -23.11 39.81
CA GLY A 158 -17.26 -22.68 39.11
C GLY A 158 -17.33 -21.17 38.83
N ALA A 159 -16.26 -20.41 39.08
CA ALA A 159 -16.19 -19.01 38.69
C ALA A 159 -15.87 -18.88 37.19
N LEU A 160 -16.57 -17.97 36.52
CA LEU A 160 -16.38 -17.64 35.11
C LEU A 160 -15.60 -16.33 35.02
N HIS A 161 -14.43 -16.35 34.41
CA HIS A 161 -13.65 -15.15 34.13
C HIS A 161 -13.57 -14.90 32.64
N GLU A 162 -14.06 -13.75 32.20
CA GLU A 162 -14.05 -13.32 30.80
C GLU A 162 -12.88 -12.37 30.55
N PHE A 163 -12.16 -12.55 29.44
CA PHE A 163 -11.08 -11.65 29.04
C PHE A 163 -10.80 -11.73 27.52
N ASP A 164 -10.21 -10.67 26.96
CA ASP A 164 -9.75 -10.64 25.57
C ASP A 164 -8.28 -11.07 25.47
N TYR A 165 -7.92 -11.79 24.41
CA TYR A 165 -6.56 -12.22 24.11
C TYR A 165 -6.22 -12.04 22.62
N PRO A 166 -5.00 -11.63 22.26
CA PRO A 166 -3.93 -11.18 23.14
C PRO A 166 -4.23 -9.82 23.81
N GLU A 167 -3.64 -9.57 24.97
CA GLU A 167 -3.82 -8.29 25.71
C GLU A 167 -3.28 -7.10 24.90
N GLN A 168 -2.11 -7.30 24.29
CA GLN A 168 -1.43 -6.34 23.43
C GLN A 168 -1.29 -6.90 22.01
N GLY A 169 -1.41 -6.03 21.01
CA GLY A 169 -1.33 -6.40 19.60
C GLY A 169 -2.55 -7.15 19.08
N GLU A 170 -2.34 -7.89 17.99
CA GLU A 170 -3.36 -8.67 17.30
C GLU A 170 -2.99 -10.16 17.34
N MET A 171 -4.01 -11.02 17.35
CA MET A 171 -3.83 -12.46 17.20
C MET A 171 -3.08 -12.76 15.90
N GLY A 172 -2.07 -13.63 15.98
CA GLY A 172 -1.35 -14.13 14.82
C GLY A 172 -2.23 -14.99 13.90
N GLU A 173 -1.60 -15.69 12.95
CA GLU A 173 -2.33 -16.60 12.05
C GLU A 173 -2.97 -17.80 12.75
N ARG A 174 -2.47 -18.15 13.93
CA ARG A 174 -3.00 -19.24 14.74
C ARG A 174 -3.75 -18.67 15.93
N ILE A 175 -4.82 -19.35 16.29
CA ILE A 175 -5.53 -19.07 17.52
C ILE A 175 -4.62 -19.48 18.68
N GLU A 176 -4.01 -18.48 19.29
CA GLU A 176 -3.23 -18.62 20.51
C GLU A 176 -4.15 -18.47 21.72
N LYS A 177 -3.86 -19.26 22.74
CA LYS A 177 -4.57 -19.20 24.02
C LYS A 177 -3.55 -18.90 25.12
N PRO A 178 -3.91 -18.13 26.14
CA PRO A 178 -3.00 -17.89 27.24
C PRO A 178 -2.72 -19.20 27.99
N VAL A 179 -1.51 -19.31 28.53
CA VAL A 179 -1.14 -20.43 29.41
C VAL A 179 -1.84 -20.28 30.77
N VAL A 180 -2.00 -19.04 31.23
CA VAL A 180 -2.54 -18.68 32.54
C VAL A 180 -3.62 -17.63 32.36
N CYS A 181 -4.72 -17.73 33.10
CA CYS A 181 -5.77 -16.73 33.06
C CYS A 181 -5.24 -15.38 33.58
N PRO A 182 -5.35 -14.28 32.81
CA PRO A 182 -4.89 -12.96 33.25
C PRO A 182 -5.70 -12.40 34.44
N VAL A 183 -6.93 -12.88 34.63
CA VAL A 183 -7.83 -12.42 35.70
C VAL A 183 -7.53 -13.12 37.03
N CYS A 184 -7.22 -14.43 37.03
CA CYS A 184 -7.06 -15.19 38.26
C CYS A 184 -5.71 -15.87 38.46
N GLY A 185 -4.79 -15.77 37.51
CA GLY A 185 -3.44 -16.34 37.62
C GLY A 185 -3.41 -17.87 37.65
N ARG A 186 -4.53 -18.55 37.33
CA ARG A 186 -4.61 -20.02 37.30
C ARG A 186 -4.71 -20.55 35.87
N THR A 187 -4.17 -21.74 35.68
CA THR A 187 -4.33 -22.51 34.45
C THR A 187 -5.66 -23.23 34.46
N GLY A 188 -6.23 -23.49 33.28
CA GLY A 188 -7.49 -24.19 33.17
C GLY A 188 -8.01 -24.27 31.74
N ARG A 189 -9.30 -24.58 31.62
CA ARG A 189 -9.97 -24.67 30.31
C ARG A 189 -10.47 -23.28 29.90
N PHE A 190 -9.94 -22.80 28.78
CA PHE A 190 -10.39 -21.57 28.13
C PHE A 190 -11.33 -21.93 26.99
N GLU A 191 -12.55 -21.42 27.03
CA GLU A 191 -13.53 -21.56 25.94
C GLU A 191 -13.59 -20.27 25.13
N LEU A 192 -13.47 -20.41 23.81
CA LEU A 192 -13.53 -19.28 22.87
C LEU A 192 -14.98 -18.91 22.62
N VAL A 193 -15.34 -17.67 22.93
CA VAL A 193 -16.67 -17.12 22.64
C VAL A 193 -16.57 -16.26 21.39
N LEU A 194 -16.97 -16.85 20.25
CA LEU A 194 -16.89 -16.19 18.95
C LEU A 194 -17.75 -14.92 18.89
N GLU A 195 -18.92 -14.90 19.53
CA GLU A 195 -19.86 -13.76 19.47
C GLU A 195 -19.32 -12.47 20.10
N LYS A 196 -18.46 -12.59 21.13
CA LYS A 196 -17.81 -11.45 21.80
C LYS A 196 -16.41 -11.15 21.23
N SER A 197 -15.92 -12.00 20.34
CA SER A 197 -14.61 -11.84 19.73
C SER A 197 -14.61 -10.75 18.66
N LYS A 198 -13.46 -10.11 18.45
CA LYS A 198 -13.29 -9.08 17.41
C LYS A 198 -12.69 -9.71 16.16
N PHE A 199 -13.36 -9.46 15.04
CA PHE A 199 -12.93 -9.88 13.72
C PHE A 199 -12.52 -8.69 12.87
N LEU A 200 -11.62 -8.95 11.92
CA LEU A 200 -11.20 -8.02 10.89
C LEU A 200 -11.36 -8.70 9.53
N ASP A 201 -11.81 -7.95 8.52
CA ASP A 201 -11.88 -8.46 7.16
C ASP A 201 -10.49 -8.85 6.68
N TRP A 202 -10.41 -10.01 6.04
CA TRP A 202 -9.18 -10.62 5.58
C TRP A 202 -9.38 -11.14 4.16
N GLN A 203 -8.39 -10.88 3.31
CA GLN A 203 -8.42 -11.34 1.94
C GLN A 203 -6.99 -11.65 1.47
N LYS A 204 -6.86 -12.71 0.68
CA LYS A 204 -5.59 -13.10 0.08
C LYS A 204 -5.63 -12.82 -1.41
N ILE A 205 -4.61 -12.11 -1.89
CA ILE A 205 -4.38 -11.89 -3.31
C ILE A 205 -3.07 -12.55 -3.74
N VAL A 206 -2.96 -12.91 -5.01
CA VAL A 206 -1.73 -13.43 -5.62
C VAL A 206 -1.26 -12.42 -6.64
N VAL A 207 -0.05 -11.93 -6.45
CA VAL A 207 0.58 -10.95 -7.34
C VAL A 207 1.71 -11.61 -8.10
N GLN A 208 1.73 -11.38 -9.41
CA GLN A 208 2.69 -11.96 -10.34
C GLN A 208 3.61 -10.88 -10.92
N GLU A 209 4.84 -11.28 -11.24
CA GLU A 209 5.79 -10.43 -11.96
C GLU A 209 5.19 -9.87 -13.26
N ARG A 210 5.57 -8.63 -13.58
CA ARG A 210 5.19 -7.97 -14.83
C ARG A 210 5.83 -8.70 -16.01
N PRO A 211 5.10 -9.00 -17.10
CA PRO A 211 5.65 -9.68 -18.28
C PRO A 211 6.92 -9.03 -18.83
N GLU A 212 7.02 -7.70 -18.72
CA GLU A 212 8.13 -6.89 -19.20
C GLU A 212 9.43 -7.12 -18.39
N GLU A 213 9.33 -7.63 -17.15
CA GLU A 213 10.47 -7.88 -16.26
C GLU A 213 10.96 -9.33 -16.29
N ILE A 214 10.24 -10.22 -17.00
CA ILE A 214 10.54 -11.65 -17.03
C ILE A 214 11.73 -11.90 -17.98
N PRO A 215 12.81 -12.55 -17.51
CA PRO A 215 13.88 -12.99 -18.39
C PRO A 215 13.37 -13.98 -19.45
N PRO A 216 13.81 -13.87 -20.71
CA PRO A 216 13.31 -14.70 -21.79
C PRO A 216 13.47 -16.20 -21.48
N GLY A 217 12.39 -16.96 -21.66
CA GLY A 217 12.35 -18.40 -21.42
C GLY A 217 12.08 -18.82 -19.96
N GLN A 218 11.82 -17.89 -19.04
CA GLN A 218 11.51 -18.22 -17.65
C GLN A 218 10.02 -18.07 -17.33
N ILE A 219 9.58 -18.82 -16.32
CA ILE A 219 8.21 -18.74 -15.79
C ILE A 219 8.14 -17.54 -14.83
N PRO A 220 7.07 -16.72 -14.88
CA PRO A 220 6.86 -15.64 -13.93
C PRO A 220 6.76 -16.18 -12.50
N ARG A 221 7.40 -15.49 -11.55
CA ARG A 221 7.17 -15.77 -10.12
C ARG A 221 5.91 -15.04 -9.65
N SER A 222 5.28 -15.63 -8.64
CA SER A 222 4.16 -15.03 -7.92
C SER A 222 4.40 -15.10 -6.43
N ILE A 223 3.80 -14.17 -5.70
CA ILE A 223 3.83 -14.10 -4.25
C ILE A 223 2.41 -13.86 -3.72
N GLU A 224 2.12 -14.45 -2.57
CA GLU A 224 0.86 -14.23 -1.87
C GLU A 224 0.96 -12.93 -1.06
N VAL A 225 -0.08 -12.12 -1.14
CA VAL A 225 -0.22 -10.89 -0.36
C VAL A 225 -1.51 -10.98 0.45
N VAL A 226 -1.44 -10.65 1.73
CA VAL A 226 -2.57 -10.62 2.65
C VAL A 226 -3.01 -9.17 2.83
N LEU A 227 -4.29 -8.91 2.56
CA LEU A 227 -4.97 -7.63 2.76
C LEU A 227 -5.87 -7.74 3.99
N THR A 228 -5.88 -6.69 4.81
CA THR A 228 -6.69 -6.63 6.04
C THR A 228 -7.44 -5.32 6.16
N GLY A 229 -8.64 -5.37 6.74
CA GLY A 229 -9.46 -4.19 7.02
C GLY A 229 -9.81 -3.40 5.76
N ASP A 230 -9.45 -2.10 5.75
CA ASP A 230 -9.76 -1.15 4.66
C ASP A 230 -9.06 -1.46 3.33
N LEU A 231 -8.06 -2.37 3.31
CA LEU A 231 -7.39 -2.77 2.07
C LEU A 231 -8.14 -3.89 1.32
N VAL A 232 -9.11 -4.54 1.94
CA VAL A 232 -9.88 -5.61 1.31
C VAL A 232 -10.67 -5.07 0.12
N ASP A 233 -10.74 -5.85 -0.96
CA ASP A 233 -11.36 -5.49 -2.24
C ASP A 233 -10.75 -4.24 -2.94
N SER A 234 -9.57 -3.80 -2.52
CA SER A 234 -8.86 -2.67 -3.16
C SER A 234 -8.35 -2.97 -4.57
N ALA A 235 -8.00 -4.23 -4.86
CA ALA A 235 -7.41 -4.65 -6.13
C ALA A 235 -8.18 -5.79 -6.80
N ARG A 236 -8.25 -5.77 -8.12
CA ARG A 236 -8.97 -6.76 -8.94
C ARG A 236 -8.00 -7.59 -9.79
N PRO A 237 -8.38 -8.82 -10.18
CA PRO A 237 -7.60 -9.59 -11.13
C PRO A 237 -7.38 -8.83 -12.45
N GLY A 238 -6.11 -8.70 -12.87
CA GLY A 238 -5.67 -7.94 -14.04
C GLY A 238 -5.07 -6.57 -13.71
N ASP A 239 -5.29 -6.06 -12.49
CA ASP A 239 -4.79 -4.75 -12.09
C ASP A 239 -3.28 -4.76 -11.90
N ARG A 240 -2.62 -3.71 -12.39
CA ARG A 240 -1.22 -3.40 -12.05
C ARG A 240 -1.24 -2.72 -10.69
N SER A 241 -0.54 -3.28 -9.72
CA SER A 241 -0.55 -2.79 -8.34
C SER A 241 0.86 -2.70 -7.79
N LEU A 242 1.15 -1.58 -7.14
CA LEU A 242 2.32 -1.40 -6.28
C LEU A 242 1.88 -1.63 -4.84
N ILE A 243 2.45 -2.66 -4.22
CA ILE A 243 2.08 -3.08 -2.87
C ILE A 243 3.25 -2.83 -1.95
N THR A 244 2.99 -2.11 -0.85
CA THR A 244 3.95 -1.93 0.25
C THR A 244 3.49 -2.79 1.43
N GLY A 245 4.43 -3.35 2.17
CA GLY A 245 4.09 -4.23 3.29
C GLY A 245 5.31 -4.87 3.93
N ILE A 246 5.05 -5.81 4.84
CA ILE A 246 6.08 -6.53 5.58
C ILE A 246 6.24 -7.92 4.97
N LEU A 247 7.47 -8.31 4.66
CA LEU A 247 7.74 -9.66 4.18
C LEU A 247 7.72 -10.64 5.35
N ARG A 248 6.83 -11.63 5.29
CA ARG A 248 6.63 -12.67 6.30
C ARG A 248 6.88 -14.05 5.74
N VAL A 249 6.96 -15.02 6.64
CA VAL A 249 7.10 -16.43 6.31
C VAL A 249 5.91 -17.20 6.89
N MET A 250 5.32 -18.07 6.07
CA MET A 250 4.30 -19.02 6.52
C MET A 250 4.79 -20.46 6.36
N PRO A 251 4.39 -21.38 7.25
CA PRO A 251 4.72 -22.79 7.10
C PRO A 251 4.02 -23.36 5.86
N THR A 252 4.76 -24.09 5.03
CA THR A 252 4.16 -24.78 3.90
C THR A 252 3.24 -25.91 4.36
N GLN A 253 2.17 -26.22 3.61
CA GLN A 253 1.23 -27.31 3.94
C GLN A 253 1.93 -28.67 4.12
N ALA A 254 3.09 -28.87 3.47
CA ALA A 254 3.93 -30.05 3.62
C ALA A 254 4.57 -30.17 5.03
N VAL A 255 4.84 -29.05 5.70
CA VAL A 255 5.38 -29.00 7.07
C VAL A 255 4.33 -29.36 8.11
N GLN A 256 3.04 -29.15 7.81
CA GLN A 256 1.95 -29.47 8.73
C GLN A 256 1.65 -30.98 8.82
N LYS A 257 2.02 -31.77 7.80
CA LYS A 257 1.74 -33.22 7.74
C LYS A 257 2.95 -34.12 8.05
N ALA A 258 4.17 -33.59 8.04
CA ALA A 258 5.38 -34.34 8.35
C ALA A 258 6.26 -33.56 9.33
N SER A 259 6.63 -34.22 10.43
CA SER A 259 7.59 -33.72 11.43
C SER A 259 8.81 -33.09 10.75
N GLY A 260 9.00 -31.76 10.95
CA GLY A 260 10.34 -31.15 10.90
C GLY A 260 10.91 -30.74 9.54
N ARG A 261 10.13 -30.30 8.55
CA ARG A 261 10.72 -29.54 7.42
C ARG A 261 10.86 -28.04 7.78
N SER A 262 12.08 -27.52 7.75
CA SER A 262 12.41 -26.10 8.00
C SER A 262 12.21 -25.20 6.77
N VAL A 263 11.27 -25.55 5.88
CA VAL A 263 11.03 -24.83 4.63
C VAL A 263 9.73 -24.05 4.72
N PHE A 264 9.86 -22.73 4.65
CA PHE A 264 8.77 -21.77 4.73
C PHE A 264 8.59 -21.05 3.39
N SER A 265 7.37 -20.60 3.11
CA SER A 265 7.07 -19.78 1.95
C SER A 265 6.94 -18.32 2.36
N PHE A 266 7.45 -17.42 1.52
CA PHE A 266 7.25 -15.98 1.72
C PHE A 266 5.82 -15.56 1.36
N TYR A 267 5.30 -14.61 2.13
CA TYR A 267 4.10 -13.84 1.78
C TYR A 267 4.29 -12.40 2.26
N ILE A 268 3.52 -11.46 1.73
CA ILE A 268 3.58 -10.06 2.15
C ILE A 268 2.30 -9.74 2.93
N GLU A 269 2.46 -9.18 4.11
CA GLU A 269 1.39 -8.54 4.85
C GLU A 269 1.28 -7.08 4.37
N ALA A 270 0.22 -6.76 3.64
CA ALA A 270 0.11 -5.46 2.98
C ALA A 270 -0.15 -4.34 3.99
N ASN A 271 0.65 -3.28 3.89
CA ASN A 271 0.39 -2.02 4.57
C ASN A 271 -0.33 -1.04 3.64
N HIS A 272 0.00 -0.94 2.35
CA HIS A 272 -0.71 -0.09 1.38
C HIS A 272 -0.74 -0.75 0.00
N VAL A 273 -1.86 -0.60 -0.70
CA VAL A 273 -2.03 -1.09 -2.08
C VAL A 273 -2.33 0.12 -2.96
N ASP A 274 -1.42 0.40 -3.89
CA ASP A 274 -1.60 1.43 -4.91
C ASP A 274 -1.94 0.75 -6.23
N VAL A 275 -3.24 0.75 -6.59
CA VAL A 275 -3.68 0.20 -7.87
C VAL A 275 -3.38 1.22 -8.96
N GLN A 276 -2.34 0.95 -9.72
CA GLN A 276 -2.09 1.64 -10.99
C GLN A 276 -3.12 1.15 -11.99
N GLN A 277 -4.31 1.75 -11.96
CA GLN A 277 -5.24 1.57 -13.06
C GLN A 277 -4.53 2.06 -14.33
N LYS A 278 -4.77 1.39 -15.47
CA LYS A 278 -4.64 2.00 -16.79
C LYS A 278 -5.72 3.09 -16.95
N VAL A 279 -5.80 4.00 -15.99
CA VAL A 279 -6.33 5.32 -16.20
C VAL A 279 -5.10 6.06 -16.71
N LEU A 280 -5.17 6.55 -17.96
CA LEU A 280 -4.34 7.66 -18.42
C LEU A 280 -3.98 8.48 -17.20
N GLU A 281 -2.69 8.57 -16.83
CA GLU A 281 -2.22 9.32 -15.66
C GLU A 281 -3.18 10.47 -15.41
N GLU A 282 -3.96 10.43 -14.31
CA GLU A 282 -4.67 11.63 -13.89
C GLU A 282 -3.55 12.59 -13.50
N ILE A 283 -3.04 13.29 -14.51
CA ILE A 283 -2.03 14.32 -14.35
C ILE A 283 -2.67 15.29 -13.37
N GLU A 284 -2.12 15.38 -12.16
CA GLU A 284 -2.56 16.39 -11.19
C GLU A 284 -2.26 17.76 -11.82
N ILE A 285 -3.28 18.37 -12.41
CA ILE A 285 -3.16 19.69 -13.05
C ILE A 285 -2.98 20.71 -11.94
N THR A 286 -1.76 21.23 -11.79
CA THR A 286 -1.51 22.34 -10.86
C THR A 286 -2.20 23.61 -11.35
N ARG A 287 -2.39 24.59 -10.47
CA ARG A 287 -2.93 25.90 -10.88
C ARG A 287 -2.06 26.57 -11.96
N GLU A 288 -0.75 26.39 -11.88
CA GLU A 288 0.19 26.89 -12.88
C GLU A 288 0.00 26.21 -14.24
N ASP A 289 -0.26 24.89 -14.25
CA ASP A 289 -0.52 24.15 -15.48
C ASP A 289 -1.85 24.57 -16.11
N GLU A 290 -2.89 24.80 -15.30
CA GLU A 290 -4.18 25.31 -15.79
C GLU A 290 -4.02 26.68 -16.46
N GLU A 291 -3.24 27.59 -15.87
CA GLU A 291 -2.95 28.90 -16.45
C GLU A 291 -2.23 28.78 -17.79
N LYS A 292 -1.19 27.94 -17.88
CA LYS A 292 -0.47 27.67 -19.13
C LYS A 292 -1.36 27.06 -20.21
N ILE A 293 -2.23 26.11 -19.85
CA ILE A 293 -3.19 25.49 -20.78
C ILE A 293 -4.14 26.56 -21.32
N ARG A 294 -4.67 27.44 -20.46
CA ARG A 294 -5.56 28.53 -20.87
C ARG A 294 -4.87 29.59 -21.71
N GLU A 295 -3.58 29.83 -21.50
CA GLU A 295 -2.78 30.73 -22.33
C GLU A 295 -2.56 30.12 -23.72
N LEU A 296 -2.12 28.86 -23.79
CA LEU A 296 -1.92 28.13 -25.04
C LEU A 296 -3.21 28.01 -25.86
N ALA A 297 -4.36 27.82 -25.21
CA ALA A 297 -5.66 27.73 -25.88
C ALA A 297 -6.06 29.02 -26.61
N LYS A 298 -5.46 30.18 -26.27
CA LYS A 298 -5.71 31.46 -26.94
C LYS A 298 -4.81 31.68 -28.16
N ASP A 299 -3.78 30.85 -28.34
CA ASP A 299 -2.84 30.99 -29.46
C ASP A 299 -3.51 30.63 -30.80
N PRO A 300 -3.53 31.54 -31.79
CA PRO A 300 -4.10 31.26 -33.11
C PRO A 300 -3.45 30.08 -33.86
N TRP A 301 -2.22 29.70 -33.52
CA TRP A 301 -1.47 28.59 -34.14
C TRP A 301 -1.40 27.34 -33.27
N ILE A 302 -2.28 27.21 -32.28
CA ILE A 302 -2.27 26.07 -31.36
C ILE A 302 -2.43 24.72 -32.07
N ARG A 303 -3.25 24.67 -33.13
CA ARG A 303 -3.47 23.44 -33.92
C ARG A 303 -2.16 22.97 -34.56
N GLU A 304 -1.46 23.86 -35.25
CA GLU A 304 -0.20 23.56 -35.92
C GLU A 304 0.87 23.16 -34.91
N LYS A 305 0.92 23.81 -33.75
CA LYS A 305 1.84 23.45 -32.66
C LYS A 305 1.59 22.04 -32.13
N ILE A 306 0.33 21.66 -31.92
CA ILE A 306 -0.05 20.31 -31.48
C ILE A 306 0.39 19.28 -32.53
N ILE A 307 0.08 19.50 -33.80
CA ILE A 307 0.44 18.58 -34.89
C ILE A 307 1.97 18.43 -35.00
N ALA A 308 2.70 19.54 -34.92
CA ALA A 308 4.17 19.53 -34.97
C ALA A 308 4.81 18.82 -33.76
N SER A 309 4.13 18.81 -32.61
CA SER A 309 4.59 18.14 -31.38
C SER A 309 4.45 16.62 -31.43
N ILE A 310 3.62 16.08 -32.33
CA ILE A 310 3.42 14.63 -32.48
C ILE A 310 4.56 14.05 -33.32
N ALA A 311 5.29 13.10 -32.72
CA ALA A 311 6.44 12.42 -33.33
C ALA A 311 7.40 13.40 -34.06
N PRO A 312 8.01 14.37 -33.35
CA PRO A 312 8.79 15.46 -33.96
C PRO A 312 10.05 14.95 -34.68
N SER A 313 10.53 13.75 -34.33
CA SER A 313 11.63 13.06 -34.98
C SER A 313 11.31 12.57 -36.40
N ILE A 314 10.02 12.46 -36.76
CA ILE A 314 9.57 12.02 -38.07
C ILE A 314 9.25 13.25 -38.92
N TYR A 315 10.01 13.40 -40.01
CA TYR A 315 9.81 14.47 -40.98
C TYR A 315 8.53 14.26 -41.80
N GLY A 316 7.74 15.32 -41.97
CA GLY A 316 6.52 15.31 -42.79
C GLY A 316 5.32 14.65 -42.10
N TYR A 317 4.44 14.03 -42.91
CA TYR A 317 3.23 13.34 -42.46
C TYR A 317 2.25 14.19 -41.63
N TYR A 318 2.17 15.50 -41.90
CA TYR A 318 1.32 16.42 -41.14
C TYR A 318 -0.14 15.97 -41.09
N ASP A 319 -0.69 15.44 -42.18
CA ASP A 319 -2.07 14.94 -42.23
C ASP A 319 -2.27 13.70 -41.33
N ILE A 320 -1.27 12.80 -41.27
CA ILE A 320 -1.31 11.62 -40.40
C ILE A 320 -1.16 12.04 -38.94
N LYS A 321 -0.23 12.96 -38.65
CA LYS A 321 -0.03 13.51 -37.31
C LYS A 321 -1.28 14.23 -36.82
N GLU A 322 -1.97 14.94 -37.71
CA GLU A 322 -3.27 15.54 -37.42
C GLU A 322 -4.34 14.50 -37.11
N ALA A 323 -4.45 13.42 -37.90
CA ALA A 323 -5.39 12.33 -37.61
C ALA A 323 -5.11 11.68 -36.24
N ILE A 324 -3.82 11.52 -35.88
CA ILE A 324 -3.40 11.02 -34.56
C ILE A 324 -3.78 12.04 -33.47
N ALA A 325 -3.55 13.34 -33.68
CA ALA A 325 -3.95 14.39 -32.73
C ALA A 325 -5.45 14.30 -32.42
N LEU A 326 -6.29 14.25 -33.46
CA LEU A 326 -7.74 14.16 -33.31
C LEU A 326 -8.16 12.86 -32.60
N LEU A 327 -7.47 11.75 -32.87
CA LEU A 327 -7.68 10.49 -32.16
C LEU A 327 -7.37 10.59 -30.66
N LEU A 328 -6.31 11.31 -30.28
CA LEU A 328 -5.94 11.51 -28.87
C LEU A 328 -6.91 12.43 -28.12
N PHE A 329 -7.39 13.50 -28.76
CA PHE A 329 -8.42 14.37 -28.16
C PHE A 329 -9.79 13.70 -28.09
N GLY A 330 -10.12 12.86 -29.08
CA GLY A 330 -11.41 12.19 -29.17
C GLY A 330 -12.56 13.13 -29.53
N GLY A 331 -13.75 12.56 -29.70
CA GLY A 331 -14.99 13.28 -29.94
C GLY A 331 -15.96 13.19 -28.78
N VAL A 332 -17.07 13.92 -28.88
CA VAL A 332 -18.10 13.96 -27.84
C VAL A 332 -19.12 12.83 -28.08
N PRO A 333 -19.26 11.85 -27.15
CA PRO A 333 -20.30 10.85 -27.25
C PRO A 333 -21.68 11.50 -27.03
N LYS A 334 -22.68 11.11 -27.82
CA LYS A 334 -24.04 11.66 -27.72
C LYS A 334 -25.02 10.57 -27.31
N LEU A 335 -25.86 10.86 -26.32
CA LEU A 335 -27.00 10.01 -25.97
C LEU A 335 -28.24 10.56 -26.69
N MET A 336 -28.91 9.71 -27.46
CA MET A 336 -30.15 10.06 -28.13
C MET A 336 -31.36 9.80 -27.22
N PHE A 337 -32.49 10.43 -27.53
CA PHE A 337 -33.73 10.34 -26.73
C PHE A 337 -34.30 8.91 -26.66
N ASP A 338 -33.92 8.04 -27.59
CA ASP A 338 -34.30 6.63 -27.66
C ASP A 338 -33.39 5.72 -26.80
N GLY A 339 -32.41 6.28 -26.08
CA GLY A 339 -31.46 5.54 -25.26
C GLY A 339 -30.26 5.00 -26.03
N THR A 340 -30.16 5.24 -27.34
CA THR A 340 -28.98 4.84 -28.12
C THR A 340 -27.80 5.80 -27.89
N ARG A 341 -26.59 5.26 -27.81
CA ARG A 341 -25.35 6.04 -27.64
C ARG A 341 -24.58 6.09 -28.95
N ILE A 342 -24.39 7.30 -29.48
CA ILE A 342 -23.44 7.57 -30.56
C ILE A 342 -22.06 7.69 -29.96
N ARG A 343 -21.14 6.89 -30.50
CA ARG A 343 -19.74 6.87 -30.11
C ARG A 343 -19.04 8.19 -30.45
N GLY A 344 -18.23 8.70 -29.52
CA GLY A 344 -17.35 9.85 -29.73
C GLY A 344 -15.92 9.49 -30.10
N ASP A 345 -15.45 8.27 -29.78
CA ASP A 345 -14.06 7.89 -30.05
C ASP A 345 -13.78 7.70 -31.54
N ILE A 346 -12.61 8.18 -31.95
CA ILE A 346 -12.11 8.09 -33.32
C ILE A 346 -11.15 6.91 -33.40
N HIS A 347 -11.23 6.13 -34.48
CA HIS A 347 -10.28 5.07 -34.79
C HIS A 347 -9.60 5.36 -36.11
N VAL A 348 -8.28 5.32 -36.11
CA VAL A 348 -7.45 5.54 -37.30
C VAL A 348 -6.73 4.24 -37.64
N LEU A 349 -6.80 3.86 -38.92
CA LEU A 349 -6.05 2.73 -39.47
C LEU A 349 -4.96 3.27 -40.40
N LEU A 350 -3.70 2.94 -40.10
CA LEU A 350 -2.55 3.31 -40.94
C LEU A 350 -2.12 2.13 -41.80
N VAL A 351 -2.44 2.19 -43.11
CA VAL A 351 -1.99 1.22 -44.11
C VAL A 351 -0.97 1.88 -45.02
N GLY A 352 0.08 1.16 -45.39
CA GLY A 352 1.11 1.66 -46.31
C GLY A 352 2.23 0.65 -46.49
N ASP A 353 3.28 1.02 -47.22
CA ASP A 353 4.41 0.13 -47.50
C ASP A 353 5.27 -0.14 -46.25
N PRO A 354 6.01 -1.26 -46.20
CA PRO A 354 7.03 -1.48 -45.17
C PRO A 354 8.08 -0.37 -45.15
N GLY A 355 8.59 -0.01 -43.96
CA GLY A 355 9.67 0.99 -43.82
C GLY A 355 9.23 2.46 -43.83
N THR A 356 7.92 2.75 -43.87
CA THR A 356 7.37 4.12 -43.88
C THR A 356 7.16 4.74 -42.48
N ALA A 357 7.89 4.27 -41.47
CA ALA A 357 7.82 4.73 -40.07
C ALA A 357 6.46 4.54 -39.34
N LYS A 358 5.49 3.81 -39.92
CA LYS A 358 4.17 3.55 -39.29
C LYS A 358 4.26 3.00 -37.85
N SER A 359 5.14 2.04 -37.60
CA SER A 359 5.30 1.47 -36.25
C SER A 359 5.88 2.48 -35.26
N GLN A 360 6.76 3.38 -35.72
CA GLN A 360 7.40 4.40 -34.90
C GLN A 360 6.45 5.57 -34.60
N LEU A 361 5.43 5.80 -35.44
CA LEU A 361 4.35 6.75 -35.16
C LEU A 361 3.39 6.26 -34.06
N LEU A 362 3.34 4.95 -33.79
CA LEU A 362 2.43 4.32 -32.82
C LEU A 362 3.10 3.95 -31.50
N GLN A 363 4.44 3.95 -31.46
CA GLN A 363 5.23 3.82 -30.23
C GLN A 363 5.29 5.16 -29.51
#